data_AF-F9FT36-F1
#
_entry.id   AF-F9FT36-F1
#
_cell.length_a   1.000
_cell.length_b   1.000
_cell.length_c   1.000
_cell.angle_alpha   90.00
_cell.angle_beta   90.00
_cell.angle_gamma   90.00
#
_symmetry.space_group_name_H-M   'P 1'
#
loop_
_entity.id
_entity.type
_entity.pdbx_description
1 polymer ?
#
loop_
_entity_poly.entity_id
_entity_poly.type
_entity_poly.pdbx_seq_one_letter_code
_entity_poly.pdbx_strand_id
1 'polypeptide(L)'
;MSTGGALLDAECLWVWKMKGSDEWTKPSTSQLGDAMPLSEMPRDTVSINLEGELALNAYDRWLWLIEKERPGQSILGVQNAIFSVLMVCAMFSSLVQQIMPKFVVQRTLYEVRERHSNMYSWSVLILANILVEIPYHVVLGVMAFAIFNYTVFGIRSSEDQGLVLLFFVYFYILAGTFAHMVVAPLPDATTAGRVVTILFSMMILFAGVFQTPIALPGFWIFMYCVSPMTYLVGGDAVSGLLGDPIVCSHAELAVFQPPTGETCGAYMQPYLEQAAPGTLLNPDATASCSYCPLGYADQVLARSD
;
A
#
# COMPACT_ATOMS: atom_id res chain seq x y z
N MET A 1 -13.46 27.07 -54.68
CA MET A 1 -13.17 25.83 -53.92
C MET A 1 -12.19 26.19 -52.83
N SER A 2 -12.73 26.40 -51.63
CA SER A 2 -12.04 26.95 -50.46
C SER A 2 -11.39 25.83 -49.67
N THR A 3 -10.14 26.07 -49.28
CA THR A 3 -9.45 25.44 -48.15
C THR A 3 -9.85 26.11 -46.82
N GLY A 4 -9.63 25.39 -45.69
CA GLY A 4 -9.88 25.80 -44.29
C GLY A 4 -10.98 24.97 -43.63
N GLY A 5 -10.89 24.39 -42.43
CA GLY A 5 -9.94 24.43 -41.31
C GLY A 5 -10.73 24.27 -40.00
N ALA A 6 -10.34 23.33 -39.11
CA ALA A 6 -10.73 23.13 -37.69
C ALA A 6 -10.30 21.68 -37.32
N LEU A 7 -9.40 21.30 -36.40
CA LEU A 7 -9.08 21.69 -35.01
C LEU A 7 -10.31 21.73 -34.08
N LEU A 8 -10.28 20.83 -33.08
CA LEU A 8 -11.23 20.64 -31.94
C LEU A 8 -12.52 19.91 -32.39
N ASP A 9 -12.87 18.70 -31.92
CA ASP A 9 -13.13 18.31 -30.53
C ASP A 9 -12.84 16.80 -30.30
N ALA A 10 -11.86 16.49 -29.45
CA ALA A 10 -11.65 15.14 -28.87
C ALA A 10 -11.95 15.12 -27.36
N GLU A 11 -12.73 16.09 -26.88
CA GLU A 11 -13.25 16.14 -25.52
C GLU A 11 -14.78 15.98 -25.53
N CYS A 12 -15.27 14.74 -25.67
CA CYS A 12 -16.68 14.47 -25.33
C CYS A 12 -17.01 12.98 -25.17
N LEU A 13 -16.21 12.22 -24.40
CA LEU A 13 -16.61 10.85 -24.01
C LEU A 13 -16.56 10.55 -22.51
N TRP A 14 -16.28 11.54 -21.65
CA TRP A 14 -16.30 11.35 -20.19
C TRP A 14 -16.91 12.52 -19.41
N VAL A 15 -18.06 13.04 -19.86
CA VAL A 15 -18.89 13.90 -19.01
C VAL A 15 -19.94 13.03 -18.31
N TRP A 16 -19.63 12.64 -17.07
CA TRP A 16 -20.64 12.18 -16.12
C TRP A 16 -21.59 13.34 -15.81
N LYS A 17 -22.82 13.29 -16.33
CA LYS A 17 -23.83 14.30 -16.08
C LYS A 17 -24.46 14.06 -14.70
N MET A 18 -24.08 14.87 -13.71
CA MET A 18 -24.75 14.93 -12.40
C MET A 18 -26.22 15.30 -12.58
N LYS A 19 -27.13 14.38 -12.28
CA LYS A 19 -28.54 14.65 -12.02
C LYS A 19 -28.80 14.20 -10.58
N GLY A 20 -29.31 15.13 -9.77
CA GLY A 20 -29.26 15.06 -8.30
C GLY A 20 -29.91 13.85 -7.64
N SER A 21 -29.47 13.63 -6.40
CA SER A 21 -29.90 12.69 -5.35
C SER A 21 -30.08 11.24 -5.78
N ASP A 22 -29.08 10.43 -5.40
CA ASP A 22 -29.21 9.04 -4.96
C ASP A 22 -29.65 7.99 -6.00
N GLU A 23 -29.04 7.94 -7.20
CA GLU A 23 -28.92 6.68 -7.98
C GLU A 23 -28.03 6.83 -9.23
N TRP A 24 -27.00 5.97 -9.36
CA TRP A 24 -26.22 5.83 -10.61
C TRP A 24 -26.82 4.72 -11.47
N THR A 25 -27.53 5.08 -12.56
CA THR A 25 -28.02 4.11 -13.55
C THR A 25 -27.12 4.12 -14.80
N LYS A 26 -26.68 2.93 -15.24
CA LYS A 26 -25.93 2.75 -16.49
C LYS A 26 -26.81 3.08 -17.71
N PRO A 27 -26.28 3.74 -18.77
CA PRO A 27 -27.02 3.95 -20.00
C PRO A 27 -27.22 2.62 -20.76
N SER A 28 -28.41 2.41 -21.32
CA SER A 28 -28.75 1.22 -22.11
C SER A 28 -28.07 1.24 -23.48
N THR A 29 -27.56 0.09 -23.91
CA THR A 29 -26.78 -0.23 -25.13
C THR A 29 -27.48 -0.01 -26.48
N SER A 30 -28.52 0.82 -26.58
CA SER A 30 -29.30 1.02 -27.82
C SER A 30 -28.92 2.26 -28.65
N GLN A 31 -27.79 2.92 -28.35
CA GLN A 31 -27.35 4.14 -29.04
C GLN A 31 -25.90 4.12 -29.55
N LEU A 32 -25.19 2.97 -29.50
CA LEU A 32 -23.90 2.85 -30.17
C LEU A 32 -24.13 2.48 -31.64
N GLY A 33 -23.86 3.43 -32.54
CA GLY A 33 -23.83 3.19 -33.98
C GLY A 33 -22.81 2.12 -34.37
N ASP A 34 -23.13 1.42 -35.46
CA ASP A 34 -22.50 0.21 -36.00
C ASP A 34 -20.97 0.12 -35.79
N ALA A 35 -20.57 -0.63 -34.76
CA ALA A 35 -19.21 -1.12 -34.63
C ALA A 35 -18.98 -2.28 -35.61
N MET A 36 -17.83 -2.27 -36.27
CA MET A 36 -17.35 -3.35 -37.14
C MET A 36 -17.46 -4.71 -36.42
N PRO A 37 -18.07 -5.74 -37.03
CA PRO A 37 -18.25 -7.03 -36.37
C PRO A 37 -16.90 -7.69 -36.06
N LEU A 38 -16.81 -8.31 -34.87
CA LEU A 38 -15.61 -8.99 -34.34
C LEU A 38 -14.98 -10.03 -35.28
N SER A 39 -15.70 -10.47 -36.32
CA SER A 39 -15.23 -11.40 -37.34
C SER A 39 -14.20 -10.82 -38.31
N GLU A 40 -14.05 -9.50 -38.39
CA GLU A 40 -13.18 -8.82 -39.37
C GLU A 40 -11.92 -8.18 -38.76
N MET A 41 -11.71 -8.27 -37.43
CA MET A 41 -10.53 -7.70 -36.77
C MET A 41 -9.29 -8.60 -36.82
N PRO A 42 -8.08 -8.04 -36.98
CA PRO A 42 -6.82 -8.77 -36.85
C PRO A 42 -6.70 -9.42 -35.45
N ARG A 43 -6.28 -10.69 -35.40
CA ARG A 43 -6.19 -11.49 -34.16
C ARG A 43 -5.38 -10.80 -33.04
N ASP A 44 -4.33 -10.08 -33.40
CA ASP A 44 -3.42 -9.42 -32.46
C ASP A 44 -4.08 -8.20 -31.79
N THR A 45 -5.01 -7.54 -32.49
CA THR A 45 -5.79 -6.41 -31.96
C THR A 45 -6.93 -6.91 -31.05
N VAL A 46 -7.51 -8.07 -31.37
CA VAL A 46 -8.54 -8.71 -30.54
C VAL A 46 -7.96 -9.20 -29.20
N SER A 47 -6.75 -9.77 -29.17
CA SER A 47 -6.12 -10.20 -27.91
C SER A 47 -5.79 -9.03 -26.98
N ILE A 48 -5.28 -7.92 -27.51
CA ILE A 48 -4.95 -6.72 -26.71
C ILE A 48 -6.22 -6.05 -26.16
N ASN A 49 -7.29 -5.97 -26.96
CA ASN A 49 -8.57 -5.41 -26.50
C ASN A 49 -9.26 -6.31 -25.46
N LEU A 50 -9.21 -7.63 -25.63
CA LEU A 50 -9.81 -8.58 -24.68
C LEU A 50 -9.06 -8.58 -23.34
N GLU A 51 -7.73 -8.48 -23.36
CA GLU A 51 -6.91 -8.31 -22.15
C GLU A 51 -7.22 -6.98 -21.45
N GLY A 52 -7.40 -5.89 -22.20
CA GLY A 52 -7.81 -4.58 -21.67
C GLY A 52 -9.21 -4.58 -21.04
N GLU A 53 -10.19 -5.20 -21.67
CA GLU A 53 -11.56 -5.31 -21.16
C GLU A 53 -11.67 -6.24 -19.95
N LEU A 54 -10.90 -7.33 -19.92
CA LEU A 54 -10.79 -8.20 -18.74
C LEU A 54 -10.11 -7.46 -17.59
N ALA A 55 -9.06 -6.68 -17.86
CA ALA A 55 -8.39 -5.87 -16.85
C ALA A 55 -9.31 -4.78 -16.27
N LEU A 56 -10.09 -4.10 -17.11
CA LEU A 56 -11.06 -3.09 -16.67
C LEU A 56 -12.23 -3.71 -15.90
N ASN A 57 -12.78 -4.84 -16.36
CA ASN A 57 -13.85 -5.53 -15.64
C ASN A 57 -13.37 -6.16 -14.33
N ALA A 58 -12.11 -6.64 -14.30
CA ALA A 58 -11.46 -7.07 -13.07
C ALA A 58 -11.23 -5.89 -12.12
N TYR A 59 -10.81 -4.74 -12.64
CA TYR A 59 -10.60 -3.51 -11.88
C TYR A 59 -11.91 -2.95 -11.30
N ASP A 60 -13.00 -2.90 -12.08
CA ASP A 60 -14.33 -2.47 -11.61
C ASP A 60 -14.90 -3.43 -10.55
N ARG A 61 -14.73 -4.75 -10.76
CA ARG A 61 -15.14 -5.75 -9.78
C ARG A 61 -14.27 -5.69 -8.52
N TRP A 62 -12.98 -5.41 -8.68
CA TRP A 62 -12.03 -5.22 -7.59
C TRP A 62 -12.38 -3.95 -6.79
N LEU A 63 -12.60 -2.80 -7.43
CA LEU A 63 -13.09 -1.57 -6.79
C LEU A 63 -14.40 -1.78 -6.03
N TRP A 64 -15.35 -2.54 -6.60
CA TRP A 64 -16.62 -2.81 -5.94
C TRP A 64 -16.49 -3.75 -4.72
N LEU A 65 -15.56 -4.70 -4.76
CA LEU A 65 -15.22 -5.54 -3.60
C LEU A 65 -14.58 -4.70 -2.48
N ILE A 66 -13.80 -3.70 -2.86
CA ILE A 66 -13.05 -2.85 -1.94
C ILE A 66 -13.92 -1.87 -1.18
N GLU A 67 -14.83 -1.19 -1.87
CA GLU A 67 -15.80 -0.31 -1.21
C GLU A 67 -16.65 -1.10 -0.20
N LYS A 68 -16.85 -2.40 -0.44
CA LYS A 68 -17.62 -3.31 0.42
C LYS A 68 -16.83 -3.84 1.63
N GLU A 69 -15.50 -3.82 1.59
CA GLU A 69 -14.61 -4.46 2.58
C GLU A 69 -13.82 -3.48 3.46
N ARG A 70 -14.22 -2.19 3.52
CA ARG A 70 -13.54 -1.24 4.41
C ARG A 70 -13.38 -1.81 5.81
N PRO A 71 -12.14 -1.89 6.34
CA PRO A 71 -11.95 -2.27 7.73
C PRO A 71 -12.72 -1.25 8.58
N GLY A 72 -13.59 -1.75 9.46
CA GLY A 72 -14.33 -0.88 10.37
C GLY A 72 -13.38 -0.03 11.20
N GLN A 73 -13.82 1.14 11.64
CA GLN A 73 -13.07 2.07 12.50
C GLN A 73 -12.86 1.54 13.93
N SER A 74 -12.83 0.22 14.10
CA SER A 74 -12.64 -0.47 15.36
C SER A 74 -11.14 -0.56 15.69
N ILE A 75 -10.81 -0.83 16.95
CA ILE A 75 -9.40 -0.98 17.39
C ILE A 75 -8.74 -2.14 16.62
N LEU A 76 -9.49 -3.23 16.43
CA LEU A 76 -9.04 -4.37 15.61
C LEU A 76 -8.86 -4.00 14.13
N GLY A 77 -9.69 -3.10 13.59
CA GLY A 77 -9.56 -2.60 12.23
C GLY A 77 -8.24 -1.88 11.98
N VAL A 78 -7.84 -1.00 12.91
CA VAL A 78 -6.55 -0.29 12.86
C VAL A 78 -5.37 -1.25 12.94
N GLN A 79 -5.42 -2.26 13.83
CA GLN A 79 -4.37 -3.29 13.92
C GLN A 79 -4.26 -4.11 12.63
N ASN A 80 -5.41 -4.47 12.03
CA ASN A 80 -5.44 -5.17 10.75
C ASN A 80 -4.88 -4.31 9.61
N ALA A 81 -5.10 -2.99 9.63
CA ALA A 81 -4.52 -2.07 8.66
C ALA A 81 -2.99 -1.98 8.79
N ILE A 82 -2.45 -1.91 10.01
CA ILE A 82 -0.99 -1.95 10.22
C ILE A 82 -0.41 -3.30 9.75
N PHE A 83 -1.11 -4.40 10.02
CA PHE A 83 -0.68 -5.73 9.57
C PHE A 83 -0.75 -5.90 8.05
N SER A 84 -1.70 -5.24 7.37
CA SER A 84 -1.77 -5.29 5.91
C SER A 84 -0.59 -4.57 5.24
N VAL A 85 -0.12 -3.45 5.82
CA VAL A 85 1.13 -2.78 5.39
C VAL A 85 2.33 -3.71 5.52
N LEU A 86 2.41 -4.47 6.62
CA LEU A 86 3.45 -5.49 6.83
C LEU A 86 3.38 -6.61 5.77
N MET A 87 2.18 -6.99 5.33
CA MET A 87 2.01 -7.98 4.26
C MET A 87 2.47 -7.47 2.89
N VAL A 88 2.31 -6.17 2.61
CA VAL A 88 2.93 -5.55 1.41
C VAL A 88 4.45 -5.66 1.48
N CYS A 89 5.03 -5.41 2.65
CA CYS A 89 6.48 -5.59 2.85
C CYS A 89 6.92 -7.05 2.61
N ALA A 90 6.06 -8.04 2.88
CA ALA A 90 6.32 -9.46 2.58
C ALA A 90 6.53 -9.74 1.08
N MET A 91 5.94 -8.94 0.19
CA MET A 91 6.13 -9.05 -1.26
C MET A 91 7.55 -8.69 -1.72
N PHE A 92 8.33 -8.02 -0.87
CA PHE A 92 9.72 -7.66 -1.18
C PHE A 92 10.56 -8.89 -1.57
N SER A 93 10.44 -9.97 -0.79
CA SER A 93 11.25 -11.18 -1.03
C SER A 93 10.94 -11.85 -2.37
N SER A 94 9.68 -11.86 -2.79
CA SER A 94 9.28 -12.45 -4.08
C SER A 94 9.74 -11.57 -5.25
N LEU A 95 9.64 -10.25 -5.12
CA LEU A 95 10.13 -9.30 -6.13
C LEU A 95 11.64 -9.45 -6.36
N VAL A 96 12.43 -9.47 -5.28
CA VAL A 96 13.88 -9.66 -5.36
C VAL A 96 14.21 -10.99 -6.06
N GLN A 97 13.49 -12.06 -5.72
CA GLN A 97 13.72 -13.37 -6.32
C GLN A 97 13.45 -13.44 -7.83
N GLN A 98 12.57 -12.60 -8.36
CA GLN A 98 12.28 -12.52 -9.80
C GLN A 98 13.34 -11.74 -10.59
N ILE A 99 14.03 -10.78 -9.94
CA ILE A 99 15.04 -9.93 -10.58
C ILE A 99 16.37 -10.70 -10.76
N MET A 100 16.77 -11.47 -9.76
CA MET A 100 18.05 -12.21 -9.75
C MET A 100 18.33 -13.04 -11.02
N PRO A 101 17.43 -13.91 -11.53
CA PRO A 101 17.73 -14.74 -12.70
C PRO A 101 17.96 -13.91 -13.97
N LYS A 102 17.29 -12.75 -14.11
CA LYS A 102 17.48 -11.85 -15.26
C LYS A 102 18.89 -11.26 -15.26
N PHE A 103 19.35 -10.82 -14.10
CA PHE A 103 20.68 -10.26 -13.94
C PHE A 103 21.79 -11.30 -14.19
N VAL A 104 21.62 -12.54 -13.70
CA VAL A 104 22.62 -13.60 -13.89
C VAL A 104 22.84 -13.91 -15.37
N VAL A 105 21.78 -13.97 -16.17
CA VAL A 105 21.90 -14.19 -17.62
C VAL A 105 22.73 -13.07 -18.28
N GLN A 106 22.47 -11.82 -17.94
CA GLN A 106 23.24 -10.68 -18.48
C GLN A 106 24.71 -10.72 -18.07
N ARG A 107 25.00 -11.06 -16.80
CA ARG A 107 26.38 -11.24 -16.33
C ARG A 107 27.12 -12.32 -17.11
N THR A 108 26.51 -13.47 -17.35
CA THR A 108 27.20 -14.56 -18.07
C THR A 108 27.56 -14.15 -19.50
N LEU A 109 26.73 -13.34 -20.15
CA LEU A 109 27.04 -12.78 -21.46
C LEU A 109 28.24 -11.82 -21.40
N TYR A 110 28.27 -10.95 -20.37
CA TYR A 110 29.36 -10.02 -20.14
C TYR A 110 30.69 -10.75 -19.90
N GLU A 111 30.72 -11.73 -19.01
CA GLU A 111 31.94 -12.45 -18.64
C GLU A 111 32.54 -13.26 -19.79
N VAL A 112 31.69 -13.93 -20.57
CA VAL A 112 32.15 -14.83 -21.64
C VAL A 112 32.59 -14.09 -22.89
N ARG A 113 31.91 -12.99 -23.26
CA ARG A 113 32.16 -12.30 -24.54
C ARG A 113 32.74 -10.91 -24.34
N GLU A 114 32.03 -10.07 -23.59
CA GLU A 114 32.23 -8.62 -23.61
C GLU A 114 33.42 -8.16 -22.76
N ARG A 115 33.74 -8.94 -21.72
CA ARG A 115 34.93 -8.74 -20.89
C ARG A 115 36.22 -9.00 -21.66
N HIS A 116 36.25 -10.03 -22.51
CA HIS A 116 37.44 -10.36 -23.31
C HIS A 116 37.69 -9.33 -24.43
N SER A 117 36.64 -8.72 -24.97
CA SER A 117 36.74 -7.68 -26.01
C SER A 117 36.86 -6.25 -25.46
N ASN A 118 36.86 -6.05 -24.14
CA ASN A 118 36.92 -4.73 -23.48
C ASN A 118 35.89 -3.73 -24.02
N MET A 119 34.67 -4.18 -24.35
CA MET A 119 33.64 -3.28 -24.90
C MET A 119 33.15 -2.24 -23.89
N TYR A 120 33.02 -2.61 -22.61
CA TYR A 120 32.66 -1.72 -21.51
C TYR A 120 33.03 -2.32 -20.14
N SER A 121 33.04 -1.48 -19.10
CA SER A 121 33.43 -1.89 -17.73
C SER A 121 32.27 -2.46 -16.92
N TRP A 122 32.60 -3.27 -15.91
CA TRP A 122 31.64 -3.88 -14.99
C TRP A 122 30.71 -2.85 -14.32
N SER A 123 31.23 -1.67 -13.96
CA SER A 123 30.44 -0.61 -13.34
C SER A 123 29.33 -0.08 -14.26
N VAL A 124 29.58 -0.03 -15.58
CA VAL A 124 28.61 0.43 -16.56
C VAL A 124 27.50 -0.61 -16.73
N LEU A 125 27.80 -1.92 -16.64
CA LEU A 125 26.80 -2.99 -16.65
C LEU A 125 25.79 -2.81 -15.51
N ILE A 126 26.28 -2.63 -14.28
CA ILE A 126 25.43 -2.49 -13.10
C ILE A 126 24.58 -1.23 -13.19
N LEU A 127 25.20 -0.10 -13.55
CA LEU A 127 24.51 1.18 -13.63
C LEU A 127 23.42 1.16 -14.70
N ALA A 128 23.68 0.56 -15.87
CA ALA A 128 22.70 0.45 -16.94
C ALA A 128 21.47 -0.37 -16.52
N ASN A 129 21.67 -1.48 -15.79
CA ASN A 129 20.57 -2.30 -15.29
C ASN A 129 19.73 -1.55 -14.24
N ILE A 130 20.37 -0.88 -13.28
CA ILE A 130 19.66 -0.08 -12.27
C ILE A 130 18.84 1.04 -12.93
N LEU A 131 19.42 1.76 -13.89
CA LEU A 131 18.75 2.87 -14.57
C LEU A 131 17.52 2.43 -15.38
N VAL A 132 17.58 1.27 -16.04
CA VAL A 132 16.44 0.72 -16.80
C VAL A 132 15.35 0.18 -15.89
N GLU A 133 15.69 -0.31 -14.70
CA GLU A 133 14.71 -0.83 -13.75
C GLU A 133 13.96 0.26 -12.97
N ILE A 134 14.57 1.43 -12.72
CA ILE A 134 13.92 2.51 -11.95
C ILE A 134 12.55 2.90 -12.53
N PRO A 135 12.38 3.18 -13.84
CA PRO A 135 11.07 3.50 -14.41
C PRO A 135 10.04 2.39 -14.22
N TYR A 136 10.46 1.13 -14.32
CA TYR A 136 9.58 -0.02 -14.12
C TYR A 136 9.10 -0.11 -12.67
N HIS A 137 10.00 0.09 -11.71
CA HIS A 137 9.66 0.14 -10.29
C HIS A 137 8.78 1.33 -9.91
N VAL A 138 8.97 2.49 -10.55
CA VAL A 138 8.10 3.65 -10.34
C VAL A 138 6.67 3.34 -10.82
N VAL A 139 6.51 2.76 -12.01
CA VAL A 139 5.17 2.39 -12.53
C VAL A 139 4.49 1.34 -11.64
N LEU A 140 5.24 0.32 -11.21
CA LEU A 140 4.73 -0.67 -10.26
C LEU A 140 4.35 -0.04 -8.91
N GLY A 141 5.15 0.88 -8.40
CA GLY A 141 4.88 1.60 -7.16
C GLY A 141 3.61 2.45 -7.23
N VAL A 142 3.39 3.17 -8.33
CA VAL A 142 2.17 3.96 -8.55
C VAL A 142 0.94 3.05 -8.65
N MET A 143 1.04 1.92 -9.35
CA MET A 143 -0.05 0.95 -9.48
C MET A 143 -0.39 0.31 -8.13
N ALA A 144 0.63 -0.12 -7.39
CA ALA A 144 0.47 -0.69 -6.06
C ALA A 144 -0.10 0.32 -5.05
N PHE A 145 0.34 1.57 -5.13
CA PHE A 145 -0.24 2.67 -4.35
C PHE A 145 -1.73 2.85 -4.64
N ALA A 146 -2.12 2.94 -5.93
CA ALA A 146 -3.52 3.08 -6.28
C ALA A 146 -4.34 1.91 -5.73
N ILE A 147 -3.79 0.69 -5.82
CA ILE A 147 -4.45 -0.50 -5.29
C ILE A 147 -4.60 -0.43 -3.76
N PHE A 148 -3.50 -0.16 -3.06
CA PHE A 148 -3.42 -0.24 -1.61
C PHE A 148 -4.07 0.95 -0.89
N ASN A 149 -3.84 2.17 -1.35
CA ASN A 149 -4.35 3.36 -0.68
C ASN A 149 -5.89 3.38 -0.70
N TYR A 150 -6.50 3.07 -1.84
CA TYR A 150 -7.96 3.05 -1.94
C TYR A 150 -8.60 1.85 -1.23
N THR A 151 -7.86 0.75 -1.04
CA THR A 151 -8.35 -0.42 -0.28
C THR A 151 -8.33 -0.22 1.22
N VAL A 152 -7.22 0.29 1.75
CA VAL A 152 -6.95 0.27 3.19
C VAL A 152 -7.30 1.61 3.84
N PHE A 153 -6.87 2.72 3.24
CA PHE A 153 -6.96 4.06 3.86
C PHE A 153 -8.12 4.91 3.29
N GLY A 154 -8.58 4.61 2.09
CA GLY A 154 -9.65 5.34 1.42
C GLY A 154 -9.21 6.69 0.85
N ILE A 155 -10.18 7.61 0.71
CA ILE A 155 -9.94 8.96 0.17
C ILE A 155 -9.57 9.90 1.31
N ARG A 156 -8.40 10.53 1.22
CA ARG A 156 -7.80 11.39 2.24
C ARG A 156 -7.34 12.73 1.68
N SER A 157 -6.72 13.53 2.54
CA SER A 157 -6.03 14.76 2.12
C SER A 157 -5.01 14.44 1.01
N SER A 158 -4.85 15.37 0.08
CA SER A 158 -3.91 15.20 -1.04
C SER A 158 -2.46 15.10 -0.57
N GLU A 159 -2.14 15.69 0.58
CA GLU A 159 -0.79 15.70 1.14
C GLU A 159 -0.42 14.32 1.67
N ASP A 160 -1.31 13.69 2.46
CA ASP A 160 -1.08 12.35 3.01
C ASP A 160 -1.01 11.29 1.91
N GLN A 161 -1.88 11.40 0.89
CA GLN A 161 -1.86 10.51 -0.27
C GLN A 161 -0.53 10.62 -1.05
N GLY A 162 0.01 11.84 -1.17
CA GLY A 162 1.32 12.06 -1.80
C GLY A 162 2.48 11.43 -1.01
N LEU A 163 2.41 11.45 0.32
CA LEU A 163 3.42 10.81 1.17
C LEU A 163 3.38 9.28 1.05
N VAL A 164 2.20 8.67 1.10
CA VAL A 164 2.04 7.22 0.91
C VAL A 164 2.51 6.81 -0.48
N LEU A 165 2.18 7.56 -1.53
CA LEU A 165 2.72 7.31 -2.88
C LEU A 165 4.26 7.29 -2.89
N LEU A 166 4.90 8.26 -2.22
CA LEU A 166 6.35 8.36 -2.16
C LEU A 166 6.96 7.15 -1.45
N PHE A 167 6.39 6.71 -0.34
CA PHE A 167 6.84 5.51 0.38
C PHE A 167 6.71 4.24 -0.46
N PHE A 168 5.60 4.07 -1.19
CA PHE A 168 5.43 2.95 -2.11
C PHE A 168 6.48 2.96 -3.22
N VAL A 169 6.68 4.11 -3.89
CA VAL A 169 7.72 4.22 -4.95
C VAL A 169 9.11 3.94 -4.38
N TYR A 170 9.42 4.47 -3.20
CA TYR A 170 10.68 4.21 -2.50
C TYR A 170 10.86 2.71 -2.18
N PHE A 171 9.81 2.02 -1.72
CA PHE A 171 9.84 0.58 -1.43
C PHE A 171 10.19 -0.26 -2.67
N TYR A 172 9.57 0.01 -3.83
CA TYR A 172 9.86 -0.74 -5.05
C TYR A 172 11.27 -0.47 -5.59
N ILE A 173 11.76 0.77 -5.49
CA ILE A 173 13.15 1.11 -5.89
C ILE A 173 14.16 0.44 -4.95
N LEU A 174 13.87 0.44 -3.64
CA LEU A 174 14.67 -0.26 -2.63
C LEU A 174 14.74 -1.77 -2.95
N ALA A 175 13.63 -2.40 -3.35
CA ALA A 175 13.61 -3.81 -3.73
C ALA A 175 14.53 -4.12 -4.91
N GLY A 176 14.47 -3.32 -5.98
CA GLY A 176 15.34 -3.50 -7.14
C GLY A 176 16.82 -3.30 -6.80
N THR A 177 17.15 -2.19 -6.12
CA THR A 177 18.54 -1.88 -5.73
C THR A 177 19.12 -2.91 -4.76
N PHE A 178 18.32 -3.42 -3.82
CA PHE A 178 18.73 -4.51 -2.92
C PHE A 178 18.99 -5.81 -3.68
N ALA A 179 18.19 -6.14 -4.69
CA ALA A 179 18.42 -7.31 -5.54
C ALA A 179 19.80 -7.25 -6.23
N HIS A 180 20.14 -6.09 -6.81
CA HIS A 180 21.44 -5.86 -7.45
C HIS A 180 22.61 -5.95 -6.45
N MET A 181 22.43 -5.43 -5.24
CA MET A 181 23.44 -5.50 -4.18
C MET A 181 23.79 -6.95 -3.81
N VAL A 182 22.78 -7.82 -3.66
CA VAL A 182 23.00 -9.21 -3.23
C VAL A 182 23.47 -10.12 -4.36
N VAL A 183 22.97 -9.91 -5.59
CA VAL A 183 23.32 -10.77 -6.74
C VAL A 183 24.70 -10.46 -7.33
N ALA A 184 25.17 -9.20 -7.25
CA ALA A 184 26.45 -8.80 -7.83
C ALA A 184 27.66 -9.65 -7.38
N PRO A 185 27.85 -9.97 -6.08
CA PRO A 185 28.97 -10.80 -5.62
C PRO A 185 28.76 -12.31 -5.76
N LEU A 186 27.54 -12.79 -6.05
CA LEU A 186 27.20 -14.22 -5.95
C LEU A 186 27.13 -14.92 -7.31
N PRO A 187 27.74 -16.11 -7.49
CA PRO A 187 27.82 -16.79 -8.79
C PRO A 187 26.49 -17.39 -9.26
N ASP A 188 25.56 -17.67 -8.34
CA ASP A 188 24.30 -18.37 -8.64
C ASP A 188 23.08 -17.64 -8.07
N ALA A 189 22.01 -17.58 -8.86
CA ALA A 189 20.72 -17.01 -8.43
C ALA A 189 20.09 -17.78 -7.25
N THR A 190 20.31 -19.09 -7.19
CA THR A 190 19.78 -19.94 -6.11
C THR A 190 20.43 -19.65 -4.76
N THR A 191 21.75 -19.44 -4.76
CA THR A 191 22.50 -19.05 -3.55
C THR A 191 22.12 -17.64 -3.11
N ALA A 192 22.00 -16.71 -4.08
CA ALA A 192 21.55 -15.35 -3.80
C ALA A 192 20.14 -15.32 -3.17
N GLY A 193 19.20 -16.13 -3.66
CA GLY A 193 17.85 -16.21 -3.08
C GLY A 193 17.84 -16.64 -1.62
N ARG A 194 18.71 -17.59 -1.24
CA ARG A 194 18.84 -18.02 0.16
C ARG A 194 19.35 -16.89 1.05
N VAL A 195 20.36 -16.16 0.60
CA VAL A 195 20.92 -15.00 1.32
C VAL A 195 19.86 -13.90 1.48
N VAL A 196 19.15 -13.57 0.40
CA VAL A 196 18.05 -12.60 0.42
C VAL A 196 17.00 -12.99 1.45
N THR A 197 16.63 -14.28 1.52
CA THR A 197 15.59 -14.76 2.44
C THR A 197 16.01 -14.55 3.89
N ILE A 198 17.27 -14.83 4.24
CA ILE A 198 17.80 -14.62 5.59
C ILE A 198 17.84 -13.12 5.92
N LEU A 199 18.39 -12.29 5.03
CA LEU A 199 18.46 -10.84 5.24
C LEU A 199 17.05 -10.22 5.38
N PHE A 200 16.12 -10.66 4.54
CA PHE A 200 14.72 -10.23 4.59
C PHE A 200 14.04 -10.64 5.90
N SER A 201 14.26 -11.87 6.36
CA SER A 201 13.73 -12.33 7.64
C SER A 201 14.21 -11.46 8.81
N MET A 202 15.47 -11.00 8.78
CA MET A 202 15.97 -10.07 9.78
C MET A 202 15.32 -8.69 9.64
N MET A 203 15.26 -8.13 8.43
CA MET A 203 14.65 -6.81 8.20
C MET A 203 13.19 -6.73 8.66
N ILE A 204 12.38 -7.76 8.42
CA ILE A 204 10.96 -7.76 8.80
C ILE A 204 10.73 -8.00 10.29
N LEU A 205 11.56 -8.81 10.96
CA LEU A 205 11.45 -9.03 12.41
C LEU A 205 11.70 -7.75 13.21
N PHE A 206 12.61 -6.89 12.73
CA PHE A 206 12.96 -5.62 13.38
C PHE A 206 12.22 -4.42 12.80
N ALA A 207 11.16 -4.62 12.00
CA ALA A 207 10.36 -3.54 11.41
C ALA A 207 9.45 -2.79 12.40
N GLY A 208 9.43 -3.19 13.69
CA GLY A 208 8.66 -2.51 14.76
C GLY A 208 7.23 -3.02 14.96
N VAL A 209 6.67 -3.79 14.02
CA VAL A 209 5.27 -4.27 14.11
C VAL A 209 5.10 -5.44 15.10
N PHE A 210 6.06 -6.37 15.14
CA PHE A 210 5.99 -7.55 16.03
C PHE A 210 6.46 -7.26 17.45
N GLN A 211 7.40 -6.33 17.60
CA GLN A 211 7.95 -5.89 18.88
C GLN A 211 8.25 -4.39 18.79
N THR A 212 7.74 -3.65 19.76
CA THR A 212 8.02 -2.22 19.90
C THR A 212 9.47 -2.00 20.33
N PRO A 213 10.14 -0.92 19.89
CA PRO A 213 11.57 -0.68 20.14
C PRO A 213 11.94 -0.68 21.62
N ILE A 214 11.01 -0.27 22.50
CA ILE A 214 11.17 -0.29 23.96
C ILE A 214 11.31 -1.70 24.57
N ALA A 215 10.82 -2.73 23.90
CA ALA A 215 10.90 -4.12 24.37
C ALA A 215 12.19 -4.82 23.93
N LEU A 216 12.97 -4.21 23.02
CA LEU A 216 14.21 -4.81 22.53
C LEU A 216 15.39 -4.56 23.48
N PRO A 217 16.21 -5.59 23.75
CA PRO A 217 17.46 -5.40 24.48
C PRO A 217 18.40 -4.48 23.68
N GLY A 218 19.06 -3.53 24.36
CA GLY A 218 19.76 -2.40 23.73
C GLY A 218 20.82 -2.74 22.69
N PHE A 219 21.33 -3.98 22.64
CA PHE A 219 22.20 -4.44 21.55
C PHE A 219 21.50 -4.44 20.18
N TRP A 220 20.20 -4.71 20.10
CA TRP A 220 19.49 -4.86 18.82
C TRP A 220 18.92 -3.55 18.25
N ILE A 221 19.10 -2.43 18.96
CA ILE A 221 18.55 -1.14 18.53
C ILE A 221 19.17 -0.63 17.23
N PHE A 222 20.43 -0.99 16.93
CA PHE A 222 21.07 -0.62 15.66
C PHE A 222 20.35 -1.24 14.46
N MET A 223 19.80 -2.45 14.62
CA MET A 223 19.13 -3.16 13.53
C MET A 223 17.81 -2.50 13.16
N TYR A 224 17.09 -1.99 14.16
CA TYR A 224 15.89 -1.18 13.97
C TYR A 224 16.19 0.10 13.17
N CYS A 225 17.30 0.79 13.45
CA CYS A 225 17.72 1.99 12.74
C CYS A 225 18.25 1.72 11.31
N VAL A 226 18.85 0.56 11.07
CA VAL A 226 19.39 0.20 9.75
C VAL A 226 18.32 -0.38 8.83
N SER A 227 17.28 -0.99 9.40
CA SER A 227 16.21 -1.63 8.62
C SER A 227 15.37 -0.58 7.89
N PRO A 228 15.40 -0.56 6.54
CA PRO A 228 14.58 0.37 5.77
C PRO A 228 13.07 0.09 5.90
N MET A 229 12.71 -1.14 6.30
CA MET A 229 11.31 -1.53 6.47
C MET A 229 10.64 -0.83 7.66
N THR A 230 11.40 -0.50 8.69
CA THR A 230 10.90 0.27 9.83
C THR A 230 10.33 1.62 9.40
N TYR A 231 11.08 2.35 8.57
CA TYR A 231 10.67 3.67 8.09
C TYR A 231 9.50 3.62 7.12
N LEU A 232 9.45 2.56 6.31
CA LEU A 232 8.33 2.33 5.39
C LEU A 232 7.04 2.05 6.14
N VAL A 233 7.05 1.07 7.06
CA VAL A 233 5.85 0.70 7.80
C VAL A 233 5.40 1.83 8.72
N GLY A 234 6.33 2.49 9.42
CA GLY A 234 6.01 3.65 10.26
C GLY A 234 5.47 4.83 9.45
N GLY A 235 6.09 5.13 8.31
CA GLY A 235 5.67 6.21 7.41
C GLY A 235 4.27 5.97 6.83
N ASP A 236 4.04 4.77 6.27
CA ASP A 236 2.73 4.40 5.71
C ASP A 236 1.65 4.30 6.79
N ALA A 237 1.97 3.78 7.98
CA ALA A 237 1.00 3.71 9.06
C ALA A 237 0.63 5.09 9.58
N VAL A 238 1.60 6.01 9.75
CA VAL A 238 1.31 7.38 10.17
C VAL A 238 0.52 8.11 9.09
N SER A 239 1.04 8.22 7.86
CA SER A 239 0.33 8.93 6.78
C SER A 239 -1.03 8.29 6.44
N GLY A 240 -1.16 6.97 6.62
CA GLY A 240 -2.34 6.18 6.34
C GLY A 240 -3.33 6.02 7.50
N LEU A 241 -3.02 6.44 8.74
CA LEU A 241 -3.96 6.35 9.89
C LEU A 241 -4.10 7.67 10.67
N LEU A 242 -3.27 8.67 10.40
CA LEU A 242 -3.30 9.93 11.16
C LEU A 242 -4.69 10.58 11.16
N GLY A 243 -5.19 10.90 12.34
CA GLY A 243 -6.44 11.64 12.54
C GLY A 243 -7.73 10.82 12.37
N ASP A 244 -7.65 9.51 12.12
CA ASP A 244 -8.85 8.67 12.01
C ASP A 244 -9.51 8.46 13.39
N PRO A 245 -10.81 8.80 13.54
CA PRO A 245 -11.54 8.54 14.77
C PRO A 245 -11.81 7.04 14.91
N ILE A 246 -11.54 6.50 16.10
CA ILE A 246 -11.86 5.11 16.43
C ILE A 246 -13.27 5.05 17.01
N VAL A 247 -14.12 4.23 16.40
CA VAL A 247 -15.46 3.90 16.90
C VAL A 247 -15.45 2.44 17.37
N CYS A 248 -15.30 2.25 18.69
CA CYS A 248 -15.30 0.92 19.29
C CYS A 248 -16.60 0.15 18.99
N SER A 249 -16.47 -1.12 18.61
CA SER A 249 -17.60 -2.04 18.52
C SER A 249 -18.03 -2.52 19.91
N HIS A 250 -19.24 -3.09 20.05
CA HIS A 250 -19.74 -3.59 21.34
C HIS A 250 -18.81 -4.59 22.05
N ALA A 251 -17.98 -5.33 21.31
CA ALA A 251 -17.00 -6.27 21.86
C ALA A 251 -15.72 -5.60 22.38
N GLU A 252 -15.42 -4.37 21.92
CA GLU A 252 -14.23 -3.60 22.29
C GLU A 252 -14.52 -2.60 23.43
N LEU A 253 -15.80 -2.46 23.82
CA LEU A 253 -16.21 -1.57 24.90
C LEU A 253 -15.86 -2.17 26.26
N ALA A 254 -15.17 -1.40 27.09
CA ALA A 254 -15.01 -1.71 28.50
C ALA A 254 -16.33 -1.37 29.21
N VAL A 255 -17.06 -2.41 29.64
CA VAL A 255 -18.30 -2.26 30.41
C VAL A 255 -17.99 -2.43 31.89
N PHE A 256 -18.29 -1.41 32.69
CA PHE A 256 -18.12 -1.45 34.14
C PHE A 256 -19.29 -0.80 34.86
N GLN A 257 -19.38 -1.03 36.17
CA GLN A 257 -20.43 -0.50 37.03
C GLN A 257 -19.87 0.63 37.91
N PRO A 258 -20.47 1.82 37.92
CA PRO A 258 -20.03 2.91 38.79
C PRO A 258 -20.47 2.65 40.25
N PRO A 259 -19.81 3.26 41.24
CA PRO A 259 -20.26 3.25 42.63
C PRO A 259 -21.69 3.79 42.78
N THR A 260 -22.41 3.34 43.81
CA THR A 260 -23.82 3.73 44.04
C THR A 260 -23.95 5.23 44.27
N GLY A 261 -24.66 5.92 43.37
CA GLY A 261 -24.99 7.34 43.49
C GLY A 261 -24.22 8.28 42.55
N GLU A 262 -23.26 7.77 41.76
CA GLU A 262 -22.51 8.54 40.77
C GLU A 262 -22.91 8.19 39.33
N THR A 263 -22.85 9.17 38.43
CA THR A 263 -23.00 8.93 36.98
C THR A 263 -21.68 8.45 36.38
N CYS A 264 -21.74 7.72 35.27
CA CYS A 264 -20.55 7.28 34.53
C CYS A 264 -19.59 8.44 34.22
N GLY A 265 -20.15 9.60 33.84
CA GLY A 265 -19.38 10.81 33.55
C GLY A 265 -18.65 11.35 34.78
N ALA A 266 -19.33 11.44 35.94
CA ALA A 266 -18.73 11.94 37.17
C ALA A 266 -17.60 11.04 37.68
N TYR A 267 -17.79 9.71 37.60
CA TYR A 267 -16.79 8.74 38.02
C TYR A 267 -15.55 8.74 37.09
N MET A 268 -15.75 8.86 35.77
CA MET A 268 -14.65 8.81 34.79
C MET A 268 -13.96 10.15 34.54
N GLN A 269 -14.53 11.28 34.97
CA GLN A 269 -13.93 12.59 34.76
C GLN A 269 -12.44 12.68 35.16
N PRO A 270 -12.01 12.26 36.37
CA PRO A 270 -10.58 12.30 36.72
C PRO A 270 -9.71 11.38 35.85
N TYR A 271 -10.29 10.28 35.34
CA TYR A 271 -9.58 9.34 34.48
C TYR A 271 -9.42 9.85 33.03
N LEU A 272 -10.43 10.53 32.51
CA LEU A 272 -10.40 11.19 31.20
C LEU A 272 -9.40 12.36 31.20
N GLU A 273 -9.27 13.07 32.32
CA GLU A 273 -8.34 14.21 32.47
C GLU A 273 -6.88 13.78 32.71
N GLN A 274 -6.63 12.62 33.32
CA GLN A 274 -5.28 12.21 33.73
C GLN A 274 -4.64 11.09 32.88
N ALA A 275 -5.41 10.14 32.36
CA ALA A 275 -4.86 8.83 31.99
C ALA A 275 -5.25 8.32 30.59
N ALA A 276 -6.39 8.72 30.03
CA ALA A 276 -6.81 8.16 28.74
C ALA A 276 -7.78 9.08 27.95
N PRO A 277 -7.37 9.62 26.79
CA PRO A 277 -8.21 10.41 25.86
C PRO A 277 -9.22 9.54 25.07
N GLY A 278 -9.80 8.54 25.73
CA GLY A 278 -10.84 7.67 25.19
C GLY A 278 -12.23 8.28 25.33
N THR A 279 -13.21 7.76 24.59
CA THR A 279 -14.56 8.33 24.50
C THR A 279 -15.55 7.52 25.34
N LEU A 280 -16.29 8.19 26.23
CA LEU A 280 -17.41 7.61 26.96
C LEU A 280 -18.69 7.73 26.13
N LEU A 281 -19.38 6.62 25.86
CA LEU A 281 -20.60 6.63 25.03
C LEU A 281 -21.86 6.99 25.83
N ASN A 282 -21.89 6.64 27.12
CA ASN A 282 -23.05 6.82 28.00
C ASN A 282 -22.69 7.61 29.28
N PRO A 283 -22.60 8.95 29.22
CA PRO A 283 -22.22 9.78 30.37
C PRO A 283 -23.26 9.83 31.49
N ASP A 284 -24.55 9.76 31.15
CA ASP A 284 -25.66 9.95 32.09
C ASP A 284 -26.12 8.65 32.76
N ALA A 285 -25.60 7.50 32.34
CA ALA A 285 -26.01 6.21 32.90
C ALA A 285 -25.46 6.04 34.33
N THR A 286 -26.26 5.40 35.18
CA THR A 286 -25.89 4.99 36.55
C THR A 286 -25.61 3.49 36.65
N ALA A 287 -25.71 2.78 35.52
CA ALA A 287 -25.45 1.35 35.38
C ALA A 287 -24.86 1.05 34.00
N SER A 288 -23.99 0.04 33.90
CA SER A 288 -23.36 -0.41 32.64
C SER A 288 -22.72 0.71 31.82
N CYS A 289 -21.73 1.38 32.39
CA CYS A 289 -20.95 2.39 31.69
C CYS A 289 -20.14 1.74 30.56
N SER A 290 -20.28 2.24 29.34
CA SER A 290 -19.52 1.79 28.17
C SER A 290 -18.44 2.81 27.83
N TYR A 291 -17.18 2.38 27.93
CA TYR A 291 -16.00 3.20 27.68
C TYR A 291 -15.17 2.64 26.53
N CYS A 292 -14.81 3.50 25.58
CA CYS A 292 -13.87 3.19 24.50
C CYS A 292 -12.47 3.72 24.90
N PRO A 293 -11.46 2.85 25.07
CA PRO A 293 -10.15 3.26 25.61
C PRO A 293 -9.32 4.11 24.66
N LEU A 294 -9.64 4.11 23.35
CA LEU A 294 -8.89 4.83 22.32
C LEU A 294 -9.86 5.67 21.50
N GLY A 295 -9.58 6.96 21.36
CA GLY A 295 -10.41 7.90 20.59
C GLY A 295 -9.93 8.10 19.15
N TYR A 296 -8.62 8.00 18.93
CA TYR A 296 -7.97 8.26 17.63
C TYR A 296 -6.90 7.22 17.35
N ALA A 297 -6.68 6.92 16.06
CA ALA A 297 -5.64 5.99 15.62
C ALA A 297 -4.22 6.46 16.01
N ASP A 298 -4.00 7.76 16.15
CA ASP A 298 -2.75 8.36 16.64
C ASP A 298 -2.31 7.78 17.99
N GLN A 299 -3.27 7.41 18.85
CA GLN A 299 -2.99 6.85 20.18
C GLN A 299 -2.48 5.39 20.07
N VAL A 300 -2.87 4.68 19.02
CA VAL A 300 -2.34 3.34 18.71
C VAL A 300 -0.91 3.45 18.19
N LEU A 301 -0.66 4.43 17.33
CA LEU A 301 0.67 4.69 16.76
C LEU A 301 1.66 5.16 17.83
N ALA A 302 1.26 6.11 18.69
CA ALA A 302 2.10 6.64 19.78
C ALA A 302 2.43 5.60 20.86
N ARG A 303 1.66 4.51 20.97
CA ARG A 303 1.98 3.38 21.85
C ARG A 303 3.03 2.45 21.25
N SER A 304 3.23 2.54 19.94
CA SER A 304 4.15 1.68 19.19
C SER A 304 5.56 2.28 19.07
N ASP A 305 5.70 3.58 19.33
CA ASP A 305 6.98 4.31 19.47
C ASP A 305 7.64 4.04 20.85
#